data_AF-A0A949WLX6-F1
#
_entry.id   AF-A0A949WLX6-F1
#
_cell.length_a   1.000
_cell.length_b   1.000
_cell.length_c   1.000
_cell.angle_alpha   90.00
_cell.angle_beta   90.00
_cell.angle_gamma   90.00
#
_symmetry.space_group_name_H-M   'P 1'
#
loop_
_entity.id
_entity.type
_entity.pdbx_description
1 polymer ?
#
loop_
_entity_poly.entity_id
_entity_poly.type
_entity_poly.pdbx_seq_one_letter_code
_entity_poly.pdbx_strand_id
1 'polypeptide(L)' 'MKTLLALLLMLLSAAPSYAMDKGQEAPNFKFEASWGTLPGARQLTDYRGRIVFLEIWKIH' A
#
# COMPACT_ATOMS: atom_id res chain seq x y z
N MET A 1 21.45 27.02 8.37
CA MET A 1 19.97 26.95 8.27
C MET A 1 19.46 26.49 6.90
N LYS A 2 20.03 26.95 5.77
CA LYS A 2 19.56 26.56 4.42
C LYS A 2 19.75 25.07 4.08
N THR A 3 20.83 24.45 4.56
CA THR A 3 21.16 23.03 4.29
C THR A 3 20.24 22.04 5.02
N LEU A 4 19.82 22.37 6.25
CA LEU A 4 18.92 21.52 7.03
C LEU A 4 17.53 21.45 6.40
N LEU A 5 17.02 22.59 5.91
CA LEU A 5 15.72 22.67 5.23
C LEU A 5 15.71 21.87 3.92
N ALA A 6 16.80 21.93 3.15
CA ALA A 6 16.94 21.15 1.92
C ALA A 6 16.98 19.65 2.18
N LEU A 7 17.68 19.21 3.24
CA LEU A 7 17.72 17.81 3.65
C LEU A 7 16.35 17.32 4.13
N LEU A 8 15.63 18.15 4.88
CA LEU A 8 14.26 17.84 5.32
C LEU A 8 13.32 17.68 4.13
N LEU A 9 13.39 18.57 3.13
CA LEU A 9 12.57 18.51 1.92
C LEU A 9 12.87 17.28 1.06
N MET A 10 14.14 16.86 0.96
CA MET A 10 14.50 15.60 0.28
C MET A 10 13.95 14.38 1.01
N LEU A 11 14.00 14.37 2.35
CA LEU A 11 13.43 13.27 3.15
C LEU A 11 11.89 13.22 3.06
N LEU A 12 11.21 14.36 2.95
CA LEU A 12 9.76 14.41 2.70
C LEU A 12 9.39 13.96 1.27
N SER A 13 10.23 14.22 0.26
CA SER A 13 9.99 13.73 -1.11
C SER A 13 10.21 12.22 -1.27
N ALA A 14 10.96 11.61 -0.35
CA ALA A 14 11.16 10.17 -0.27
C ALA A 14 10.10 9.47 0.60
N ALA A 15 9.22 10.23 1.27
CA ALA A 15 8.02 9.65 1.84
C ALA A 15 7.19 9.11 0.67
N PRO A 16 6.82 7.82 0.68
CA PRO A 16 6.12 7.23 -0.44
C PRO A 16 4.81 7.97 -0.66
N SER A 17 4.73 8.68 -1.78
CA SER A 17 3.48 9.19 -2.31
C SER A 17 2.66 7.98 -2.75
N TYR A 18 2.08 7.24 -1.79
CA TYR A 18 1.19 6.10 -2.03
C TYR A 18 -0.17 6.52 -2.61
N ALA A 19 -0.24 7.69 -3.23
CA ALA A 19 -1.38 8.07 -4.05
C ALA A 19 -1.21 7.38 -5.40
N MET A 20 -1.87 6.23 -5.56
CA MET A 20 -2.03 5.64 -6.90
C MET A 20 -2.96 6.53 -7.71
N ASP A 21 -2.59 6.80 -8.97
CA ASP A 21 -3.52 7.46 -9.88
C ASP A 21 -4.67 6.52 -10.24
N LYS A 22 -5.85 7.10 -10.50
CA LYS A 22 -7.01 6.33 -10.95
C LYS A 22 -6.67 5.56 -12.22
N GLY A 23 -6.85 4.24 -12.18
CA GLY A 23 -6.61 3.35 -13.31
C GLY A 23 -5.23 2.69 -13.32
N GLN A 24 -4.34 3.04 -12.40
CA GLN A 24 -3.10 2.27 -12.19
C GLN A 24 -3.41 0.93 -11.52
N GLU A 25 -2.63 -0.09 -11.89
CA GLU A 25 -2.72 -1.41 -11.25
C GLU A 25 -2.27 -1.32 -9.78
N ALA A 26 -3.05 -1.93 -8.89
CA ALA A 26 -2.68 -2.02 -7.48
C ALA A 26 -1.42 -2.87 -7.30
N PRO A 27 -0.49 -2.48 -6.40
CA PRO A 27 0.71 -3.25 -6.15
C PRO A 27 0.33 -4.64 -5.64
N ASN A 28 0.91 -5.67 -6.23
CA ASN A 28 0.67 -7.03 -5.79
C ASN A 28 1.53 -7.34 -4.56
N PHE A 29 0.88 -7.40 -3.40
CA PHE A 29 1.53 -7.83 -2.16
C PHE A 29 1.00 -9.19 -1.72
N LYS A 30 1.88 -9.95 -1.05
CA LYS A 30 1.56 -11.23 -0.42
C LYS A 30 1.08 -10.99 1.00
N PHE A 31 0.16 -11.81 1.47
CA PHE A 31 -0.36 -11.75 2.84
C PHE A 31 -0.68 -13.16 3.35
N GLU A 32 -0.73 -13.29 4.67
CA GLU A 32 -1.24 -14.49 5.31
C GLU A 32 -2.77 -14.48 5.30
N ALA A 33 -3.37 -15.67 5.24
CA ALA A 33 -4.82 -15.78 5.33
C ALA A 33 -5.30 -15.23 6.68
N SER A 34 -6.23 -14.29 6.64
CA SER A 34 -6.80 -13.63 7.81
C SER A 34 -8.33 -13.68 7.77
N TRP A 35 -8.97 -13.16 8.82
CA TRP A 35 -10.42 -13.06 8.88
C TRP A 35 -10.97 -12.28 7.68
N GLY A 36 -11.89 -12.87 6.92
CA GLY A 36 -12.46 -12.27 5.71
C GLY A 36 -11.69 -12.51 4.41
N THR A 37 -10.52 -13.17 4.45
CA THR A 37 -9.82 -13.55 3.21
C THR A 37 -10.58 -14.64 2.44
N LEU A 38 -10.57 -14.55 1.10
CA LEU A 38 -11.14 -15.57 0.23
C LEU A 38 -10.39 -16.90 0.45
N PRO A 39 -11.08 -18.06 0.52
CA PRO A 39 -10.42 -19.35 0.68
C PRO A 39 -9.33 -19.58 -0.38
N GLY A 40 -8.08 -19.80 0.09
CA GLY A 40 -6.92 -20.04 -0.76
C GLY A 40 -6.19 -18.79 -1.27
N ALA A 41 -6.72 -17.59 -1.08
CA ALA A 41 -6.05 -16.35 -1.50
C ALA A 41 -4.81 -16.07 -0.62
N ARG A 42 -3.71 -15.68 -1.26
CA ARG A 42 -2.41 -15.38 -0.62
C ARG A 42 -1.76 -14.09 -1.13
N GLN A 43 -2.33 -13.48 -2.16
CA GLN A 43 -1.83 -12.25 -2.77
C GLN A 43 -2.98 -11.44 -3.39
N LEU A 44 -2.77 -10.14 -3.62
CA LEU A 44 -3.84 -9.24 -4.08
C LEU A 44 -4.39 -9.65 -5.46
N THR A 45 -3.55 -10.17 -6.35
CA THR A 45 -3.98 -10.61 -7.69
C THR A 45 -4.97 -11.77 -7.68
N ASP A 46 -5.12 -12.48 -6.57
CA ASP A 46 -6.11 -13.55 -6.43
C ASP A 46 -7.56 -12.99 -6.37
N TYR A 47 -7.72 -11.68 -6.17
CA TYR A 47 -9.01 -10.97 -6.15
C TYR A 47 -9.37 -10.28 -7.48
N ARG A 48 -8.62 -10.54 -8.58
CA ARG A 48 -8.92 -9.96 -9.89
C ARG A 48 -10.37 -10.20 -10.32
N GLY A 49 -10.98 -9.17 -10.91
CA GLY A 49 -12.40 -9.20 -11.32
C GLY A 49 -13.39 -8.93 -10.18
N ARG A 50 -12.92 -8.56 -8.98
CA ARG A 50 -13.76 -8.19 -7.84
C ARG A 50 -13.43 -6.78 -7.35
N ILE A 51 -14.42 -6.12 -6.76
CA ILE A 51 -14.19 -4.91 -5.96
C ILE A 51 -13.79 -5.37 -4.56
N VAL A 52 -12.66 -4.89 -4.07
CA VAL A 52 -12.09 -5.24 -2.77
C VAL A 52 -11.79 -3.97 -1.98
N PHE A 53 -12.13 -3.99 -0.69
CA PHE A 53 -11.71 -2.97 0.28
C PHE A 53 -10.56 -3.52 1.10
N LEU A 54 -9.42 -2.80 1.10
CA LEU A 54 -8.24 -3.17 1.88
C LEU A 54 -8.21 -2.35 3.16
N GLU A 55 -8.32 -3.03 4.29
CA GLU A 55 -8.13 -2.43 5.62
C GLU A 55 -6.71 -2.73 6.11
N ILE A 56 -5.93 -1.68 6.32
CA ILE A 56 -4.55 -1.77 6.82
C ILE A 56 -4.53 -1.19 8.23
N TRP A 57 -4.25 -2.05 9.21
CA TRP A 57 -4.19 -1.68 10.62
C TRP A 57 -2.97 -2.26 11.33
N LYS A 58 -2.63 -1.70 12.49
CA LYS A 58 -1.61 -2.24 13.38
C LYS A 58 -2.23 -2.44 14.76
N ILE A 59 -2.15 -3.66 15.29
CA ILE A 59 -2.46 -3.93 16.70
C ILE A 59 -1.14 -3.73 17.45
N HIS A 60 -1.08 -2.64 18.23
CA HIS A 60 0.00 -2.19 19.13
C HIS A 60 1.38 -2.87 19.02
#